data_AF-A0A397V3P6-F1
#
_entry.id   AF-A0A397V3P6-F1
#
_cell.length_a   1.000
_cell.length_b   1.000
_cell.length_c   1.000
_cell.angle_alpha   90.00
_cell.angle_beta   90.00
_cell.angle_gamma   90.00
#
_symmetry.space_group_name_H-M   'P 1'
#
loop_
_entity.id
_entity.type
_entity.pdbx_description
1 polymer ?
#
loop_
_entity_poly.entity_id
_entity_poly.type
_entity_poly.pdbx_seq_one_letter_code
_entity_poly.pdbx_strand_id
1 'polypeptide(L)'
;MLIFILKLDNLQMDEGKIWDYIINWGIAQNPSLPLNPDQWSDEHFLALKSSLQNCLPLIRYFQISGEDIFEKVRPYQKILDQTLWADIMLKFMAPNKAISTSNVLTPRKNLTTTLPFRDIADKGITEIESNRASELRKSGKAYRIMGKYEESLIDLTKSLEINQIMQMY
;
A
#
# COMPACT_ATOMS: atom_id res chain seq x y z
N MET A 1 14.79 1.07 -9.55
CA MET A 1 13.41 1.60 -9.50
C MET A 1 12.73 1.33 -8.16
N LEU A 2 12.57 0.07 -7.73
CA LEU A 2 11.85 -0.30 -6.49
C LEU A 2 12.44 0.33 -5.21
N ILE A 3 13.76 0.29 -5.04
CA ILE A 3 14.47 0.89 -3.88
C ILE A 3 14.14 2.38 -3.70
N PHE A 4 14.03 3.12 -4.81
CA PHE A 4 13.71 4.54 -4.76
C PHE A 4 12.29 4.76 -4.20
N ILE A 5 11.32 3.97 -4.67
CA ILE A 5 9.92 4.04 -4.22
C ILE A 5 9.82 3.72 -2.71
N LEU A 6 10.52 2.68 -2.24
CA LEU A 6 10.48 2.28 -0.82
C LEU A 6 11.07 3.33 0.12
N LYS A 7 12.03 4.14 -0.35
CA LYS A 7 12.60 5.26 0.40
C LYS A 7 11.67 6.47 0.52
N LEU A 8 10.63 6.57 -0.30
CA LEU A 8 9.71 7.71 -0.27
C LEU A 8 8.82 7.68 0.97
N ASP A 9 9.01 8.63 1.88
CA ASP A 9 8.17 8.78 3.07
C ASP A 9 6.72 9.14 2.75
N ASN A 10 6.44 9.72 1.57
CA ASN A 10 5.11 10.15 1.16
C ASN A 10 4.33 9.11 0.35
N LEU A 11 4.85 7.88 0.22
CA LEU A 11 4.17 6.79 -0.47
C LEU A 11 2.85 6.45 0.25
N GLN A 12 1.72 6.76 -0.38
CA GLN A 12 0.36 6.49 0.13
C GLN A 12 -0.04 5.04 -0.15
N MET A 13 0.61 4.08 0.50
CA MET A 13 0.30 2.66 0.37
C MET A 13 0.46 1.96 1.71
N ASP A 14 -0.48 1.06 2.00
CA ASP A 14 -0.41 0.18 3.16
C ASP A 14 0.86 -0.71 3.12
N GLU A 15 1.51 -0.89 4.26
CA GLU A 15 2.78 -1.62 4.33
C GLU A 15 2.62 -3.11 4.05
N GLY A 16 1.46 -3.71 4.34
CA GLY A 16 1.14 -5.08 3.93
C GLY A 16 1.07 -5.21 2.40
N LYS A 17 0.49 -4.22 1.70
CA LYS A 17 0.52 -4.18 0.23
C LYS A 17 1.93 -3.98 -0.32
N ILE A 18 2.73 -3.12 0.31
CA ILE A 18 4.13 -2.92 -0.06
C ILE A 18 4.90 -4.24 0.04
N TRP A 19 4.68 -5.00 1.11
CA TRP A 19 5.26 -6.33 1.29
C TRP A 19 4.91 -7.27 0.12
N ASP A 20 3.63 -7.37 -0.25
CA ASP A 20 3.18 -8.21 -1.37
C ASP A 20 3.90 -7.84 -2.68
N TYR A 21 4.03 -6.55 -2.99
CA TYR A 21 4.76 -6.09 -4.17
C TYR A 21 6.23 -6.47 -4.15
N ILE A 22 6.89 -6.36 -2.99
CA ILE A 22 8.30 -6.71 -2.84
C ILE A 22 8.51 -8.21 -3.05
N ILE A 23 7.67 -9.05 -2.43
CA ILE A 23 7.74 -10.51 -2.57
C ILE A 23 7.50 -10.92 -4.02
N ASN A 24 6.43 -10.42 -4.66
CA ASN A 24 6.13 -10.72 -6.06
C ASN A 24 7.27 -10.29 -6.98
N TRP A 25 7.85 -9.11 -6.74
CA TRP A 25 9.02 -8.65 -7.50
C TRP A 25 10.24 -9.55 -7.27
N GLY A 26 10.52 -9.95 -6.03
CA GLY A 26 11.62 -10.85 -5.71
C GLY A 26 11.46 -12.23 -6.38
N ILE A 27 10.24 -12.79 -6.38
CA ILE A 27 9.94 -14.06 -7.06
C ILE A 27 10.14 -13.92 -8.57
N ALA A 28 9.67 -12.82 -9.17
CA ALA A 28 9.85 -12.56 -10.60
C ALA A 28 11.33 -12.46 -11.02
N GLN A 29 12.23 -12.07 -10.11
CA GLN A 29 13.67 -12.04 -10.35
C GLN A 29 14.35 -13.42 -10.26
N ASN A 30 13.65 -14.43 -9.76
CA ASN A 30 14.17 -15.79 -9.58
C ASN A 30 13.23 -16.81 -10.26
N PRO A 31 13.27 -16.93 -11.60
CA PRO A 31 12.28 -17.72 -12.36
C PRO A 31 12.29 -19.22 -12.04
N SER A 32 13.35 -19.73 -11.41
CA SER A 32 13.48 -21.12 -10.99
C SER A 32 12.80 -21.43 -9.65
N LEU A 33 12.22 -20.43 -8.97
CA LEU A 33 11.53 -20.65 -7.71
C LEU A 33 10.21 -21.41 -7.94
N PRO A 34 9.88 -22.38 -7.07
CA PRO A 34 8.55 -22.98 -7.07
C PRO A 34 7.47 -21.93 -6.82
N LEU A 35 6.29 -22.12 -7.44
CA LEU A 35 5.17 -21.19 -7.27
C LEU A 35 4.63 -21.19 -5.83
N ASN A 36 4.65 -22.36 -5.16
CA ASN A 36 4.18 -22.48 -3.79
C ASN A 36 5.36 -22.33 -2.79
N PRO A 37 5.35 -21.33 -1.89
CA PRO A 37 6.34 -21.17 -0.83
C PRO A 37 6.51 -22.39 0.09
N ASP A 38 5.48 -23.23 0.24
CA ASP A 38 5.56 -24.45 1.07
C ASP A 38 6.55 -25.49 0.51
N GLN A 39 6.87 -25.38 -0.78
CA GLN A 39 7.83 -26.26 -1.47
C GLN A 39 9.26 -25.70 -1.45
N TRP A 40 9.50 -24.59 -0.76
CA TRP A 40 10.79 -23.92 -0.81
C TRP A 40 11.82 -24.57 0.10
N SER A 41 12.97 -24.91 -0.47
CA SER A 41 14.18 -25.27 0.28
C SER A 41 14.88 -24.02 0.81
N ASP A 42 15.90 -24.21 1.66
CA ASP A 42 16.67 -23.09 2.21
C ASP A 42 17.42 -22.32 1.11
N GLU A 43 17.83 -22.99 0.03
CA GLU A 43 18.44 -22.35 -1.14
C GLU A 43 17.45 -21.42 -1.87
N HIS A 44 16.17 -21.81 -1.93
CA HIS A 44 15.12 -20.98 -2.51
C HIS A 44 14.88 -19.70 -1.69
N PHE A 45 14.82 -19.83 -0.36
CA PHE A 45 14.75 -18.67 0.53
C PHE A 45 16.01 -17.79 0.45
N LEU A 46 17.19 -18.39 0.33
CA LEU A 46 18.45 -17.67 0.20
C LEU A 46 18.52 -16.88 -1.12
N ALA A 47 18.05 -17.46 -2.23
CA ALA A 47 17.95 -16.77 -3.51
C ALA A 47 17.01 -15.56 -3.42
N LEU A 48 15.82 -15.74 -2.82
CA LEU A 48 14.89 -14.63 -2.59
C LEU A 48 15.52 -13.56 -1.68
N LYS A 49 16.11 -13.95 -0.55
CA LYS A 49 16.79 -13.04 0.39
C LYS A 49 17.86 -12.21 -0.33
N SER A 50 18.67 -12.85 -1.16
CA SER A 50 19.74 -12.20 -1.94
C SER A 50 19.18 -11.18 -2.93
N SER A 51 18.08 -11.51 -3.62
CA SER A 51 17.42 -10.58 -4.55
C SER A 51 16.79 -9.37 -3.84
N LEU A 52 16.32 -9.57 -2.61
CA LEU A 52 15.62 -8.55 -1.82
C LEU A 52 16.51 -7.82 -0.81
N GLN A 53 17.80 -8.14 -0.72
CA GLN A 53 18.70 -7.64 0.34
C GLN A 53 18.70 -6.12 0.49
N ASN A 54 18.51 -5.37 -0.60
CA ASN A 54 18.48 -3.91 -0.60
C ASN A 54 17.08 -3.32 -0.32
N CYS A 55 16.04 -4.15 -0.40
CA CYS A 55 14.65 -3.77 -0.15
C CYS A 55 14.23 -4.11 1.29
N LEU A 56 14.65 -5.26 1.84
CA LEU A 56 14.28 -5.71 3.18
C LEU A 56 14.55 -4.66 4.28
N PRO A 57 15.66 -3.89 4.28
CA PRO A 57 15.91 -2.85 5.28
C PRO A 57 15.03 -1.62 5.14
N LEU A 58 14.28 -1.48 4.03
CA LEU A 58 13.44 -0.32 3.72
C LEU A 58 11.95 -0.55 4.06
N ILE A 59 11.62 -1.76 4.53
CA ILE A 59 10.26 -2.16 4.89
C ILE A 59 9.97 -1.70 6.32
N ARG A 60 8.81 -1.08 6.54
CA ARG A 60 8.37 -0.64 7.87
C ARG A 60 7.59 -1.76 8.55
N TYR A 61 8.26 -2.87 8.91
CA TYR A 61 7.62 -4.07 9.46
C TYR A 61 6.66 -3.80 10.63
N PHE A 62 7.03 -2.88 11.52
CA PHE A 62 6.23 -2.51 12.70
C PHE A 62 4.97 -1.68 12.38
N GLN A 63 4.77 -1.33 11.11
CA GLN A 63 3.59 -0.64 10.59
C GLN A 63 2.70 -1.57 9.74
N ILE A 64 3.12 -2.82 9.54
CA ILE A 64 2.29 -3.85 8.93
C ILE A 64 1.29 -4.34 9.98
N SER A 65 0.04 -4.58 9.56
CA SER A 65 -1.00 -5.10 10.44
C SER A 65 -0.62 -6.50 10.99
N GLY A 66 -1.11 -6.87 12.17
CA GLY A 66 -0.84 -8.20 12.73
C GLY A 66 -1.38 -9.34 11.86
N GLU A 67 -2.51 -9.10 11.21
CA GLU A 67 -3.12 -10.03 10.24
C GLU A 67 -2.18 -10.24 9.04
N ASP A 68 -1.70 -9.16 8.42
CA ASP A 68 -0.75 -9.25 7.30
C ASP A 68 0.60 -9.85 7.72
N ILE A 69 1.09 -9.59 8.93
CA ILE A 69 2.29 -10.25 9.44
C ILE A 69 2.09 -11.78 9.49
N PHE A 70 0.94 -12.22 10.01
CA PHE A 70 0.66 -13.65 10.17
C PHE A 70 0.40 -14.35 8.84
N GLU A 71 -0.33 -13.71 7.93
CA GLU A 71 -0.74 -14.32 6.66
C GLU A 71 0.32 -14.18 5.56
N LYS A 72 0.97 -13.01 5.47
CA LYS A 72 1.81 -12.66 4.32
C LYS A 72 3.30 -12.66 4.64
N VAL A 73 3.70 -12.23 5.83
CA VAL A 73 5.13 -12.15 6.19
C VAL A 73 5.65 -13.48 6.72
N ARG A 74 4.87 -14.16 7.57
CA ARG A 74 5.24 -15.43 8.21
C ARG A 74 5.71 -16.53 7.25
N PRO A 75 5.08 -16.77 6.08
CA PRO A 75 5.55 -17.79 5.14
C PRO A 75 6.99 -17.58 4.69
N TYR A 76 7.46 -16.32 4.67
CA TYR A 76 8.80 -15.95 4.24
C TYR A 76 9.72 -15.57 5.39
N GLN A 77 9.38 -15.88 6.64
CA GLN A 77 10.17 -15.52 7.84
C GLN A 77 11.67 -15.85 7.72
N LYS A 78 12.04 -16.89 6.96
CA LYS A 78 13.42 -17.33 6.73
C LYS A 78 14.30 -16.28 6.01
N ILE A 79 13.70 -15.35 5.27
CA ILE A 79 14.47 -14.28 4.60
C ILE A 79 14.80 -13.13 5.54
N LEU A 80 14.12 -13.06 6.69
CA LEU A 80 14.32 -12.02 7.70
C LEU A 80 15.46 -12.40 8.65
N ASP A 81 16.07 -11.39 9.27
CA ASP A 81 17.04 -11.63 10.33
C ASP A 81 16.30 -12.09 11.60
N GLN A 82 16.88 -13.07 12.30
CA GLN A 82 16.23 -13.72 13.44
C GLN A 82 15.86 -12.74 14.56
N THR A 83 16.70 -11.73 14.78
CA THR A 83 16.47 -10.64 15.75
C THR A 83 15.27 -9.78 15.35
N LEU A 84 15.17 -9.41 14.07
CA LEU A 84 14.05 -8.66 13.53
C LEU A 84 12.74 -9.45 13.68
N TRP A 85 12.75 -10.73 13.32
CA TRP A 85 11.56 -11.58 13.48
C TRP A 85 11.11 -11.70 14.94
N ALA A 86 12.05 -11.90 15.86
CA ALA A 86 11.77 -11.94 17.29
C ALA A 86 11.17 -10.63 17.80
N ASP A 87 11.69 -9.47 17.36
CA ASP A 87 11.17 -8.16 17.73
C ASP A 87 9.78 -7.88 17.15
N ILE A 88 9.52 -8.29 15.92
CA ILE A 88 8.18 -8.22 15.31
C ILE A 88 7.20 -9.02 16.18
N MET A 89 7.51 -10.27 16.51
CA MET A 89 6.67 -11.11 17.36
C MET A 89 6.51 -10.54 18.77
N LEU A 90 7.58 -9.99 19.34
CA LEU A 90 7.54 -9.35 20.65
C LEU A 90 6.58 -8.16 20.67
N LYS A 91 6.51 -7.38 19.59
CA LYS A 91 5.58 -6.24 19.50
C LYS A 91 4.12 -6.68 19.58
N PHE A 92 3.78 -7.86 19.03
CA PHE A 92 2.44 -8.43 19.12
C PHE A 92 2.15 -9.05 20.48
N MET A 93 3.11 -9.77 21.06
CA MET A 93 2.90 -10.50 22.31
C MET A 93 3.00 -9.61 23.56
N ALA A 94 3.87 -8.61 23.54
CA ALA A 94 4.15 -7.74 24.68
C ALA A 94 4.46 -6.31 24.18
N PRO A 95 3.46 -5.53 23.74
CA PRO A 95 3.66 -4.23 23.06
C PRO A 95 4.38 -3.17 23.90
N ASN A 96 4.41 -3.37 25.23
CA ASN A 96 5.05 -2.49 26.21
C ASN A 96 6.53 -2.81 26.46
N LYS A 97 7.04 -3.95 25.94
CA LYS A 97 8.47 -4.28 26.03
C LYS A 97 9.25 -3.54 24.94
N ALA A 98 10.46 -3.11 25.30
CA ALA A 98 11.40 -2.56 24.34
C ALA A 98 11.87 -3.68 23.37
N ILE A 99 11.93 -3.33 22.09
CA ILE A 99 12.51 -4.17 21.03
C ILE A 99 14.01 -3.91 20.92
N SER A 100 14.76 -4.88 20.41
CA SER A 100 16.22 -4.81 20.31
C SER A 100 16.70 -4.14 19.01
N THR A 101 15.86 -4.10 17.99
CA THR A 101 16.16 -3.54 16.67
C THR A 101 16.31 -2.02 16.76
N SER A 102 17.53 -1.53 16.50
CA SER A 102 17.88 -0.10 16.56
C SER A 102 17.33 0.72 15.38
N ASN A 103 17.12 0.09 14.23
CA ASN A 103 16.85 0.79 12.96
C ASN A 103 15.36 0.74 12.57
N VAL A 104 14.46 0.97 13.52
CA VAL A 104 13.02 0.97 13.27
C VAL A 104 12.65 2.18 12.43
N LEU A 105 12.12 1.93 11.24
CA LEU A 105 11.63 2.98 10.36
C LEU A 105 10.31 3.56 10.88
N THR A 106 10.20 4.88 10.87
CA THR A 106 8.99 5.61 11.26
C THR A 106 7.86 5.41 10.25
N PRO A 107 6.57 5.55 10.65
CA PRO A 107 5.45 5.50 9.71
C PRO A 107 5.61 6.47 8.54
N ARG A 108 5.11 6.08 7.36
CA ARG A 108 5.06 6.97 6.20
C ARG A 108 4.15 8.15 6.50
N LYS A 109 4.52 9.32 5.95
CA LYS A 109 3.74 10.55 6.06
C LYS A 109 2.54 10.43 5.14
N ASN A 110 1.36 10.23 5.73
CA ASN A 110 0.11 10.46 5.03
C ASN A 110 -0.03 11.96 4.85
N LEU A 111 -0.10 12.44 3.61
CA LEU A 111 -0.59 13.79 3.36
C LEU A 111 -2.09 13.75 3.70
N THR A 112 -2.43 14.03 4.96
CA THR A 112 -3.80 14.38 5.30
C THR A 112 -4.13 15.67 4.58
N THR A 113 -4.79 15.56 3.43
CA THR A 113 -5.53 16.66 2.83
C THR A 113 -6.75 16.96 3.71
N THR A 114 -6.53 17.37 4.96
CA THR A 114 -7.55 18.06 5.74
C THR A 114 -7.68 19.46 5.14
N LEU A 115 -8.48 19.57 4.08
CA LEU A 115 -9.07 20.86 3.71
C LEU A 115 -9.96 21.29 4.89
N PRO A 116 -9.90 22.56 5.32
CA PRO A 116 -10.72 23.02 6.44
C PRO A 116 -12.19 22.89 6.06
N PHE A 117 -12.87 21.94 6.70
CA PHE A 117 -14.31 21.77 6.63
C PHE A 117 -14.97 23.06 7.13
N ARG A 118 -15.60 23.81 6.24
CA ARG A 118 -16.49 24.92 6.61
C ARG A 118 -17.87 24.33 6.75
N ASP A 119 -18.33 24.20 7.99
CA ASP A 119 -19.74 24.08 8.33
C ASP A 119 -20.53 25.18 7.60
N ILE A 120 -21.37 24.82 6.63
CA ILE A 120 -22.60 25.51 6.18
C ILE A 120 -23.21 24.68 5.01
N ALA A 121 -24.49 24.32 5.15
CA ALA A 121 -25.47 23.95 4.10
C ALA A 121 -25.69 22.45 3.73
N ASP A 122 -26.15 21.67 4.71
CA ASP A 122 -26.55 20.25 4.62
C ASP A 122 -27.91 19.95 3.93
N LYS A 123 -28.29 20.62 2.83
CA LYS A 123 -29.45 20.13 2.03
C LYS A 123 -29.57 20.61 0.59
N GLY A 124 -28.95 21.74 0.24
CA GLY A 124 -28.93 22.24 -1.14
C GLY A 124 -27.72 21.77 -1.96
N ILE A 125 -26.64 21.36 -1.28
CA ILE A 125 -25.37 20.97 -1.91
C ILE A 125 -25.47 19.60 -2.60
N THR A 126 -26.19 18.66 -1.98
CA THR A 126 -26.30 17.27 -2.44
C THR A 126 -26.92 17.13 -3.84
N GLU A 127 -27.93 17.94 -4.17
CA GLU A 127 -28.58 17.90 -5.49
C GLU A 127 -27.71 18.55 -6.59
N ILE A 128 -27.02 19.65 -6.26
CA ILE A 128 -26.11 20.34 -7.20
C ILE A 128 -24.87 19.48 -7.48
N GLU A 129 -24.32 18.83 -6.47
CA GLU A 129 -23.16 17.94 -6.60
C GLU A 129 -23.49 16.66 -7.37
N SER A 130 -24.67 16.08 -7.13
CA SER A 130 -25.17 14.94 -7.91
C SER A 130 -25.34 15.29 -9.39
N ASN A 131 -25.91 16.47 -9.69
CA ASN A 131 -26.04 16.97 -11.06
C ASN A 131 -24.66 17.19 -11.71
N ARG A 132 -23.69 17.73 -10.96
CA ARG A 132 -22.31 17.94 -11.43
C ARG A 132 -21.58 16.63 -11.70
N ALA A 133 -21.73 15.62 -10.86
CA ALA A 133 -21.15 14.30 -11.06
C ALA A 133 -21.70 13.63 -12.34
N SER A 134 -23.00 13.78 -12.59
CA SER A 134 -23.65 13.26 -13.80
C SER A 134 -23.08 13.91 -15.08
N GLU A 135 -22.91 15.24 -15.08
CA GLU A 135 -22.34 15.98 -16.22
C GLU A 135 -20.87 15.59 -16.48
N LEU A 136 -20.04 15.50 -15.44
CA LEU A 136 -18.64 15.05 -15.56
C LEU A 136 -18.56 13.62 -16.11
N ARG A 137 -19.44 12.73 -15.69
CA ARG A 137 -19.50 11.36 -16.20
C ARG A 137 -19.87 11.32 -17.68
N LYS A 138 -20.79 12.18 -18.13
CA LYS A 138 -21.16 12.31 -19.56
C LYS A 138 -20.00 12.85 -20.38
N SER A 139 -19.35 13.92 -19.89
CA SER A 139 -18.17 14.54 -20.51
C SER A 139 -17.01 13.54 -20.67
N GLY A 140 -16.66 12.82 -19.60
CA GLY A 140 -15.60 11.81 -19.64
C GLY A 140 -15.89 10.69 -20.64
N LYS A 141 -17.14 10.23 -20.73
CA LYS A 141 -17.55 9.26 -21.77
C LYS A 141 -17.42 9.82 -23.18
N ALA A 142 -17.71 11.10 -23.40
CA ALA A 142 -17.54 11.77 -24.69
C ALA A 142 -16.06 11.91 -25.07
N TYR A 143 -15.19 12.31 -24.13
CA TYR A 143 -13.75 12.37 -24.35
C TYR A 143 -13.14 11.01 -24.69
N ARG A 144 -13.63 9.93 -24.08
CA ARG A 144 -13.26 8.57 -24.43
C ARG A 144 -13.61 8.22 -25.89
N ILE A 145 -14.77 8.67 -26.39
CA ILE A 145 -15.20 8.44 -27.79
C ILE A 145 -14.37 9.28 -28.76
N MET A 146 -13.92 10.48 -28.35
CA MET A 146 -13.05 11.36 -29.13
C MET A 146 -11.56 10.97 -29.11
N GLY A 147 -11.17 9.89 -28.41
CA GLY A 147 -9.78 9.45 -28.29
C GLY A 147 -8.92 10.28 -27.32
N LYS A 148 -9.56 11.14 -26.51
CA LYS A 148 -8.91 12.03 -25.52
C LYS A 148 -8.89 11.35 -24.15
N TYR A 149 -7.96 10.42 -23.97
CA TYR A 149 -7.94 9.52 -22.81
C TYR A 149 -7.57 10.22 -21.51
N GLU A 150 -6.65 11.19 -21.53
CA GLU A 150 -6.22 11.90 -20.33
C GLU A 150 -7.38 12.75 -19.76
N GLU A 151 -8.07 13.50 -20.63
CA GLU A 151 -9.24 14.30 -20.25
C GLU A 151 -10.42 13.41 -19.81
N SER A 152 -10.60 12.25 -20.46
CA SER A 152 -11.58 11.24 -20.04
C SER A 152 -11.29 10.72 -18.63
N LEU A 153 -10.03 10.46 -18.29
CA LEU A 153 -9.64 9.96 -16.97
C LEU A 153 -9.87 11.02 -15.89
N ILE A 154 -9.52 12.27 -16.18
CA ILE A 154 -9.70 13.39 -15.26
C ILE A 154 -11.19 13.57 -14.91
N ASP A 155 -12.07 13.63 -15.92
CA ASP A 155 -13.50 13.87 -15.71
C ASP A 155 -14.20 12.69 -15.03
N LEU A 156 -13.84 11.45 -15.38
CA LEU A 156 -14.40 10.26 -14.73
C LEU A 156 -13.94 10.15 -13.27
N THR A 157 -12.68 10.43 -12.98
CA THR A 157 -12.15 10.39 -11.61
C THR A 157 -12.82 11.44 -10.73
N LYS A 158 -12.96 12.68 -11.21
CA LYS A 158 -13.70 13.73 -10.51
C LYS A 158 -15.17 13.34 -10.25
N SER A 159 -15.82 12.68 -11.21
CA SER A 159 -17.20 12.19 -11.01
C SER A 159 -17.31 11.10 -9.94
N LEU A 160 -16.28 10.26 -9.80
CA LEU A 160 -16.23 9.18 -8.81
C LEU A 160 -15.95 9.73 -7.41
N GLU A 161 -15.05 10.70 -7.30
CA GLU A 161 -14.76 11.42 -6.06
C GLU A 161 -16.03 12.08 -5.50
N ILE A 162 -16.80 12.78 -6.35
CA ILE A 162 -18.05 13.42 -5.92
C ILE A 162 -19.08 12.38 -5.47
N ASN A 163 -19.25 11.27 -6.20
CA ASN A 163 -20.18 10.21 -5.79
C ASN A 163 -19.77 9.54 -4.47
N GLN A 164 -18.47 9.39 -4.22
CA GLN A 164 -17.97 8.81 -2.97
C GLN A 164 -18.18 9.76 -1.79
N ILE A 165 -18.02 11.08 -2.02
CA ILE A 165 -18.36 12.12 -1.02
C ILE A 165 -19.85 12.10 -0.70
N MET A 166 -20.71 11.98 -1.71
CA MET A 166 -22.16 11.92 -1.55
C MET A 166 -22.67 10.67 -0.80
N GLN A 167 -21.92 9.57 -0.79
CA GLN A 167 -22.28 8.34 -0.07
C GLN A 167 -21.91 8.38 1.42
N MET A 168 -21.20 9.42 1.88
CA MET A 168 -20.78 9.57 3.28
C MET A 168 -21.71 10.45 4.12
N TYR A 169 -22.79 10.97 3.51
CA TYR A 169 -23.88 11.73 4.16
C TYR A 169 -25.19 10.94 4.05
#